data_AF-A0A8S9B6R4-F1
#
_entry.id   AF-A0A8S9B6R4-F1
#
_cell.length_a   1.000
_cell.length_b   1.000
_cell.length_c   1.000
_cell.angle_alpha   90.00
_cell.angle_beta   90.00
_cell.angle_gamma   90.00
#
_symmetry.space_group_name_H-M   'P 1'
#
loop_
_entity.id
_entity.type
_entity.pdbx_description
1 polymer ?
#
loop_
_entity_poly.entity_id
_entity_poly.type
_entity_poly.pdbx_seq_one_letter_code
_entity_poly.pdbx_strand_id
1 'polypeptide(L)'
;MSQISNSQATAQPSTGQVATISPPSSPPKYPYDMRLKLLDKIHQALQKAEQCQPRDVNEPSPEIFKAAIDLAWEAVHDCCLKSAYKDDPAAIPAFTQLECTLKHVRFSFSRSTPLYVHEDVLRGPYTFEPCRAALESTQDLLLAIKAPPAELLSSEVVSEEVFKLTLKDLEQSHKSAVSDLIKDPLLAYKELHARLESGGPNALFPELSDMVQFLDLHMHREAISEALCNSSVLTKLHNVAVSRLSQVTEEGFPYRKTVNAIENAVAFLDIYARSRADFKAPPLYHSHRYQYYTYFLKAQTPNHVLLPIFHDVGATALLQMRGVPISFVGVQAETQWVDGFWQSPLEFWYHDINHSRRMFQFFSEHAKSVGVSVIELAEMSHHFIKNEVLPVMAIKQTDSDEEKKQKRMAKMIFFEMFHEDAQAAVKSVAEGSLLRAPNTLTPFEHIIDDETRVMYTMEPGATILAYVYRKLAGNFYDRPDNRQEYICIADFRTQEDVASVANTLVAKLGLNVSSKINTAYAYNDEGLPDDFRMEVEKLIDSGLMVPLSTSLKSKS
;
A
#
# COMPACT_ATOMS: atom_id res chain seq x y z
N MET A 1 33.18 4.02 51.45
CA MET A 1 33.85 4.78 50.38
C MET A 1 32.98 4.64 49.15
N SER A 2 32.31 5.62 48.57
CA SER A 2 32.34 7.08 48.65
C SER A 2 30.94 7.55 48.23
N GLN A 3 30.31 8.40 49.05
CA GLN A 3 29.06 9.10 48.74
C GLN A 3 29.32 10.12 47.62
N ILE A 4 28.38 10.27 46.68
CA ILE A 4 28.35 11.44 45.79
C ILE A 4 27.05 12.20 46.09
N SER A 5 27.27 13.43 46.55
CA SER A 5 26.32 14.42 47.01
C SER A 5 25.68 15.18 45.86
N ASN A 6 24.38 15.43 46.00
CA ASN A 6 23.65 16.47 45.28
C ASN A 6 24.19 17.87 45.63
N SER A 7 24.46 18.69 44.60
CA SER A 7 24.49 20.14 44.75
C SER A 7 23.67 20.79 43.64
N GLN A 8 22.58 21.43 44.04
CA GLN A 8 21.80 22.37 43.24
C GLN A 8 22.59 23.68 43.17
N ALA A 9 22.77 24.21 41.95
CA ALA A 9 23.23 25.57 41.73
C ALA A 9 22.17 26.31 40.89
N THR A 10 21.50 27.24 41.54
CA THR A 10 20.57 28.22 40.96
C THR A 10 21.36 29.28 40.20
N ALA A 11 21.24 29.31 38.88
CA ALA A 11 21.74 30.41 38.05
C ALA A 11 20.60 31.39 37.74
N GLN A 12 20.81 32.66 38.09
CA GLN A 12 19.93 33.78 37.73
C GLN A 12 19.99 34.05 36.22
N PRO A 13 18.89 34.48 35.57
CA PRO A 13 18.91 34.87 34.17
C PRO A 13 19.54 36.27 34.02
N SER A 14 20.61 36.35 33.22
CA SER A 14 21.18 37.61 32.76
C SER A 14 20.26 38.23 31.71
N THR A 15 19.86 39.48 31.97
CA THR A 15 19.14 40.33 31.01
C THR A 15 20.06 40.71 29.85
N GLY A 16 20.02 39.91 28.78
CA GLY A 16 20.65 40.21 27.50
C GLY A 16 19.82 41.20 26.69
N GLN A 17 20.48 42.25 26.20
CA GLN A 17 19.90 43.30 25.36
C GLN A 17 19.29 42.75 24.06
N VAL A 18 18.08 43.18 23.75
CA VAL A 18 17.39 42.91 22.49
C VAL A 18 18.11 43.68 21.37
N ALA A 19 18.85 42.95 20.53
CA ALA A 19 19.34 43.49 19.26
C ALA A 19 18.17 43.59 18.27
N THR A 20 17.86 44.80 17.83
CA THR A 20 16.93 45.08 16.74
C THR A 20 17.50 44.57 15.43
N ILE A 21 17.05 43.40 14.99
CA ILE A 21 17.35 42.85 13.67
C ILE A 21 16.55 43.67 12.65
N SER A 22 17.26 44.44 11.82
CA SER A 22 16.64 45.11 10.67
C SER A 22 16.24 44.07 9.63
N PRO A 23 15.07 44.21 8.97
CA PRO A 23 14.66 43.28 7.92
C PRO A 23 15.65 43.33 6.75
N PRO A 24 16.01 42.19 6.15
CA PRO A 24 16.93 42.17 5.02
C PRO A 24 16.32 42.95 3.84
N SER A 25 17.04 43.99 3.42
CA SER A 25 16.64 44.91 2.36
C SER A 25 17.03 44.38 0.98
N SER A 26 16.52 43.20 0.60
CA SER A 26 16.26 42.79 -0.79
C SER A 26 15.77 41.33 -0.85
N PRO A 27 14.74 41.02 -1.66
CA PRO A 27 14.36 39.63 -1.91
C PRO A 27 15.52 38.90 -2.62
N PRO A 28 15.81 37.64 -2.28
CA PRO A 28 16.85 36.88 -2.95
C PRO A 28 16.56 36.83 -4.46
N LYS A 29 17.52 37.28 -5.27
CA LYS A 29 17.43 37.30 -6.75
C LYS A 29 17.48 35.91 -7.42
N TYR A 30 17.59 34.84 -6.64
CA TYR A 30 17.88 33.48 -7.11
C TYR A 30 16.68 32.52 -7.37
N PRO A 31 15.48 32.63 -6.74
CA PRO A 31 14.42 31.61 -6.89
C PRO A 31 13.70 31.60 -8.24
N TYR A 32 13.70 32.72 -8.97
CA TYR A 32 12.88 32.88 -10.17
C TYR A 32 13.52 32.27 -11.43
N ASP A 33 14.85 32.38 -11.57
CA ASP A 33 15.59 31.90 -12.74
C ASP A 33 15.67 30.36 -12.76
N MET A 34 15.91 29.71 -11.62
CA MET A 34 15.94 28.24 -11.52
C MET A 34 14.59 27.61 -11.89
N ARG A 35 13.48 28.21 -11.45
CA ARG A 35 12.12 27.71 -11.74
C ARG A 35 11.77 27.77 -13.21
N LEU A 36 12.06 28.89 -13.89
CA LEU A 36 11.82 29.02 -15.32
C LEU A 36 12.69 28.07 -16.14
N LYS A 37 13.96 27.92 -15.76
CA LYS A 37 14.87 26.93 -16.34
C LYS A 37 14.34 25.50 -16.17
N LEU A 38 13.84 25.17 -14.99
CA LEU A 38 13.25 23.85 -14.72
C LEU A 38 12.00 23.59 -15.56
N LEU A 39 11.07 24.53 -15.63
CA LEU A 39 9.87 24.40 -16.47
C LEU A 39 10.22 24.23 -17.96
N ASP A 40 11.20 25.00 -18.47
CA ASP A 40 11.69 24.85 -19.84
C ASP A 40 12.30 23.46 -20.09
N LYS A 41 13.12 22.96 -19.16
CA LYS A 41 13.69 21.61 -19.25
C LYS A 41 12.64 20.50 -19.19
N ILE A 42 11.65 20.64 -18.31
CA ILE A 42 10.52 19.71 -18.23
C ILE A 42 9.75 19.71 -19.55
N HIS A 43 9.40 20.88 -20.11
CA HIS A 43 8.71 20.96 -21.39
C HIS A 43 9.50 20.29 -22.53
N GLN A 44 10.81 20.53 -22.61
CA GLN A 44 11.66 19.88 -23.62
C GLN A 44 11.68 18.35 -23.45
N ALA A 45 11.76 17.86 -22.22
CA ALA A 45 11.73 16.43 -21.94
C ALA A 45 10.38 15.79 -22.28
N LEU A 46 9.27 16.42 -21.91
CA LEU A 46 7.92 15.94 -22.22
C LEU A 46 7.61 15.98 -23.72
N GLN A 47 8.02 17.02 -24.44
CA GLN A 47 7.92 17.06 -25.91
C GLN A 47 8.71 15.94 -26.58
N LYS A 48 9.90 15.60 -26.05
CA LYS A 48 10.66 14.45 -26.52
C LYS A 48 9.95 13.15 -26.20
N ALA A 49 9.24 13.07 -25.06
CA ALA A 49 8.45 11.90 -24.68
C ALA A 49 7.36 11.59 -25.71
N GLU A 50 6.68 12.60 -26.24
CA GLU A 50 5.62 12.46 -27.26
C GLU A 50 6.15 11.84 -28.56
N GLN A 51 7.45 11.99 -28.84
CA GLN A 51 8.11 11.44 -30.02
C GLN A 51 8.66 10.03 -29.79
N CYS A 52 8.64 9.54 -28.54
CA CYS A 52 9.11 8.23 -28.15
C CYS A 52 7.94 7.27 -27.93
N GLN A 53 8.08 6.02 -28.39
CA GLN A 53 7.16 4.93 -28.09
C GLN A 53 7.96 3.80 -27.45
N PRO A 54 8.22 3.86 -26.14
CA PRO A 54 8.97 2.81 -25.46
C PRO A 54 8.22 1.47 -25.60
N ARG A 55 8.96 0.40 -25.85
CA ARG A 55 8.41 -0.96 -25.94
C ARG A 55 8.39 -1.64 -24.57
N ASP A 56 9.26 -1.21 -23.65
CA ASP A 56 9.38 -1.69 -22.28
C ASP A 56 9.50 -0.50 -21.31
N VAL A 57 8.89 -0.59 -20.13
CA VAL A 57 9.01 0.45 -19.10
C VAL A 57 10.39 0.52 -18.47
N ASN A 58 11.22 -0.52 -18.61
CA ASN A 58 12.62 -0.49 -18.21
C ASN A 58 13.52 0.18 -19.26
N GLU A 59 12.98 0.65 -20.39
CA GLU A 59 13.79 1.38 -21.36
C GLU A 59 14.38 2.64 -20.69
N PRO A 60 15.70 2.84 -20.82
CA PRO A 60 16.36 3.99 -20.25
C PRO A 60 15.76 5.25 -20.89
N SER A 61 15.41 6.22 -20.06
CA SER A 61 14.95 7.49 -20.56
C SER A 61 16.07 8.21 -21.33
N PRO A 62 15.73 9.02 -22.35
CA PRO A 62 16.71 9.86 -22.99
C PRO A 62 17.42 10.76 -21.98
N GLU A 63 18.70 11.09 -22.18
CA GLU A 63 19.52 11.88 -21.22
C GLU A 63 18.85 13.18 -20.74
N ILE A 64 17.99 13.78 -21.57
CA ILE A 64 17.23 14.99 -21.20
C ILE A 64 16.25 14.76 -20.04
N PHE A 65 15.70 13.55 -19.89
CA PHE A 65 14.85 13.19 -18.75
C PHE A 65 15.66 13.15 -17.47
N LYS A 66 16.82 12.48 -17.49
CA LYS A 66 17.74 12.48 -16.35
C LYS A 66 18.08 13.90 -15.92
N ALA A 67 18.47 14.76 -16.87
CA ALA A 67 18.79 16.16 -16.57
C ALA A 67 17.59 16.93 -15.97
N ALA A 68 16.37 16.70 -16.47
CA ALA A 68 15.16 17.33 -15.94
C ALA A 68 14.79 16.80 -14.55
N ILE A 69 14.94 15.50 -14.30
CA ILE A 69 14.71 14.87 -12.99
C ILE A 69 15.73 15.36 -11.96
N ASP A 70 17.00 15.43 -12.31
CA ASP A 70 18.05 15.94 -11.41
C ASP A 70 17.76 17.40 -11.03
N LEU A 71 17.36 18.24 -12.00
CA LEU A 71 16.99 19.63 -11.73
C LEU A 71 15.70 19.75 -10.89
N ALA A 72 14.71 18.86 -11.11
CA ALA A 72 13.50 18.79 -10.29
C ALA A 72 13.83 18.37 -8.85
N TRP A 73 14.76 17.43 -8.68
CA TRP A 73 15.27 17.01 -7.38
C TRP A 73 15.94 18.16 -6.63
N GLU A 74 16.82 18.92 -7.30
CA GLU A 74 17.43 20.10 -6.71
C GLU A 74 16.37 21.14 -6.30
N ALA A 75 15.37 21.36 -7.15
CA ALA A 75 14.32 22.34 -6.88
C ALA A 75 13.43 21.97 -5.68
N VAL A 76 13.06 20.69 -5.51
CA VAL A 76 12.24 20.27 -4.35
C VAL A 76 13.02 20.37 -3.02
N HIS A 77 14.35 20.39 -3.07
CA HIS A 77 15.22 20.61 -1.91
C HIS A 77 15.61 22.08 -1.70
N ASP A 78 15.26 22.98 -2.62
CA ASP A 78 15.56 24.40 -2.49
C ASP A 78 14.75 25.03 -1.34
N CYS A 79 15.46 25.54 -0.32
CA CYS A 79 14.84 26.13 0.86
C CYS A 79 14.09 27.43 0.56
N CYS A 80 14.48 28.18 -0.49
CA CYS A 80 13.78 29.39 -0.91
C CYS A 80 12.46 29.02 -1.57
N LEU A 81 12.42 27.95 -2.38
CA LEU A 81 11.17 27.45 -2.97
C LEU A 81 10.22 26.98 -1.87
N LYS A 82 10.67 26.15 -0.93
CA LYS A 82 9.86 25.69 0.21
C LYS A 82 9.38 26.87 1.08
N SER A 83 10.26 27.83 1.37
CA SER A 83 9.92 29.00 2.21
C SER A 83 8.90 29.93 1.55
N ALA A 84 8.87 30.01 0.22
CA ALA A 84 7.92 30.86 -0.50
C ALA A 84 6.45 30.39 -0.38
N TYR A 85 6.22 29.13 0.02
CA TYR A 85 4.89 28.52 0.14
C TYR A 85 4.64 27.92 1.52
N LYS A 86 5.47 28.26 2.51
CA LYS A 86 5.36 27.73 3.88
C LYS A 86 4.01 28.02 4.53
N ASP A 87 3.30 29.05 4.08
CA ASP A 87 2.02 29.49 4.62
C ASP A 87 0.83 28.79 3.92
N ASP A 88 1.06 28.07 2.81
CA ASP A 88 0.02 27.25 2.15
C ASP A 88 0.01 25.85 2.80
N PRO A 89 -1.10 25.42 3.43
CA PRO A 89 -1.15 24.19 4.21
C PRO A 89 -0.93 22.92 3.37
N ALA A 90 -1.15 22.97 2.05
CA ALA A 90 -0.96 21.83 1.17
C ALA A 90 0.45 21.77 0.54
N ALA A 91 1.25 22.83 0.64
CA ALA A 91 2.55 22.90 -0.01
C ALA A 91 3.53 21.85 0.53
N ILE A 92 3.66 21.72 1.86
CA ILE A 92 4.58 20.75 2.47
C ILE A 92 4.18 19.31 2.08
N PRO A 93 2.93 18.85 2.26
CA PRO A 93 2.53 17.51 1.82
C PRO A 93 2.77 17.26 0.33
N ALA A 94 2.48 18.24 -0.55
CA ALA A 94 2.71 18.12 -1.99
C ALA A 94 4.20 17.97 -2.33
N PHE A 95 5.07 18.76 -1.70
CA PHE A 95 6.52 18.61 -1.87
C PHE A 95 7.02 17.25 -1.36
N THR A 96 6.51 16.77 -0.22
CA THR A 96 6.91 15.46 0.32
C THR A 96 6.52 14.31 -0.61
N GLN A 97 5.32 14.32 -1.20
CA GLN A 97 4.95 13.32 -2.21
C GLN A 97 5.78 13.43 -3.49
N LEU A 98 6.06 14.65 -3.96
CA LEU A 98 6.91 14.85 -5.14
C LEU A 98 8.34 14.36 -4.90
N GLU A 99 8.89 14.63 -3.72
CA GLU A 99 10.20 14.15 -3.29
C GLU A 99 10.25 12.61 -3.31
N CYS A 100 9.23 11.94 -2.78
CA CYS A 100 9.11 10.48 -2.89
C CYS A 100 9.09 10.02 -4.35
N THR A 101 8.27 10.65 -5.19
CA THR A 101 8.15 10.31 -6.61
C THR A 101 9.48 10.46 -7.35
N LEU A 102 10.18 11.59 -7.16
CA LEU A 102 11.48 11.85 -7.77
C LEU A 102 12.58 10.91 -7.24
N LYS A 103 12.51 10.54 -5.97
CA LYS A 103 13.41 9.56 -5.37
C LYS A 103 13.26 8.20 -6.05
N HIS A 104 12.03 7.73 -6.26
CA HIS A 104 11.75 6.43 -6.86
C HIS A 104 12.29 6.27 -8.27
N VAL A 105 12.22 7.31 -9.09
CA VAL A 105 12.77 7.25 -10.46
C VAL A 105 14.30 7.29 -10.49
N ARG A 106 14.95 7.66 -9.38
CA ARG A 106 16.41 7.73 -9.22
C ARG A 106 17.00 6.48 -8.61
N PHE A 107 16.17 5.51 -8.19
CA PHE A 107 16.64 4.30 -7.54
C PHE A 107 17.50 3.43 -8.44
N SER A 108 18.66 3.06 -7.91
CA SER A 108 19.44 1.93 -8.36
C SER A 108 19.04 0.69 -7.55
N PHE A 109 19.10 -0.48 -8.19
CA PHE A 109 18.71 -1.75 -7.57
C PHE A 109 19.94 -2.65 -7.47
N SER A 110 20.10 -3.29 -6.32
CA SER A 110 21.20 -4.22 -6.06
C SER A 110 20.73 -5.38 -5.20
N ARG A 111 21.41 -6.53 -5.31
CA ARG A 111 21.21 -7.68 -4.42
C ARG A 111 22.32 -7.69 -3.38
N SER A 112 21.97 -7.81 -2.10
CA SER A 112 22.95 -7.90 -1.01
C SER A 112 23.68 -9.24 -1.01
N THR A 113 23.05 -10.27 -1.57
CA THR A 113 23.47 -11.66 -1.45
C THR A 113 23.13 -12.45 -2.71
N PRO A 114 23.97 -13.42 -3.11
CA PRO A 114 23.61 -14.40 -4.15
C PRO A 114 22.44 -15.31 -3.73
N LEU A 115 22.04 -15.28 -2.45
CA LEU A 115 20.88 -16.02 -1.94
C LEU A 115 19.53 -15.40 -2.32
N TYR A 116 19.51 -14.20 -2.90
CA TYR A 116 18.26 -13.62 -3.39
C TYR A 116 17.83 -14.33 -4.68
N VAL A 117 16.79 -15.17 -4.55
CA VAL A 117 16.33 -16.09 -5.61
C VAL A 117 15.17 -15.54 -6.43
N HIS A 118 14.63 -14.38 -6.07
CA HIS A 118 13.44 -13.83 -6.72
C HIS A 118 13.79 -12.98 -7.95
N GLU A 119 12.82 -12.84 -8.85
CA GLU A 119 12.99 -12.01 -10.05
C GLU A 119 12.99 -10.51 -9.68
N ASP A 120 13.96 -9.76 -10.20
CA ASP A 120 14.03 -8.31 -9.96
C ASP A 120 12.95 -7.61 -10.78
N VAL A 121 12.19 -6.75 -10.10
CA VAL A 121 10.97 -6.16 -10.62
C VAL A 121 11.23 -4.88 -11.44
N LEU A 122 12.32 -4.15 -11.16
CA LEU A 122 12.78 -2.99 -11.94
C LEU A 122 14.30 -3.04 -12.17
N ARG A 123 14.73 -2.56 -13.34
CA ARG A 123 16.11 -2.78 -13.84
C ARG A 123 17.02 -1.55 -13.89
N GLY A 124 16.68 -0.46 -13.20
CA GLY A 124 17.63 0.65 -13.03
C GLY A 124 16.97 2.02 -12.89
N PRO A 125 17.79 3.05 -12.66
CA PRO A 125 17.31 4.41 -12.52
C PRO A 125 16.93 5.02 -13.87
N TYR A 126 16.11 6.07 -13.80
CA TYR A 126 15.68 6.90 -14.92
C TYR A 126 14.96 6.15 -16.04
N THR A 127 14.06 5.23 -15.69
CA THR A 127 13.19 4.54 -16.64
C THR A 127 12.17 5.50 -17.27
N PHE A 128 11.85 5.30 -18.55
CA PHE A 128 11.09 6.27 -19.34
C PHE A 128 9.73 6.64 -18.74
N GLU A 129 8.85 5.67 -18.55
CA GLU A 129 7.47 5.91 -18.09
C GLU A 129 7.43 6.51 -16.67
N PRO A 130 8.20 5.98 -15.69
CA PRO A 130 8.28 6.59 -14.36
C PRO A 130 8.82 8.03 -14.40
N CYS A 131 9.87 8.30 -15.19
CA CYS A 131 10.39 9.66 -15.30
C CYS A 131 9.39 10.61 -15.95
N ARG A 132 8.65 10.18 -16.98
CA ARG A 132 7.60 11.01 -17.58
C ARG A 132 6.56 11.42 -16.53
N ALA A 133 6.03 10.44 -15.79
CA ALA A 133 5.03 10.71 -14.75
C ALA A 133 5.58 11.65 -13.66
N ALA A 134 6.83 11.44 -13.21
CA ALA A 134 7.46 12.32 -12.23
C ALA A 134 7.65 13.76 -12.75
N LEU A 135 7.99 13.94 -14.03
CA LEU A 135 8.11 15.26 -14.65
C LEU A 135 6.76 15.96 -14.82
N GLU A 136 5.70 15.22 -15.17
CA GLU A 136 4.32 15.73 -15.19
C GLU A 136 3.88 16.20 -13.79
N SER A 137 4.10 15.39 -12.75
CA SER A 137 3.80 15.79 -11.36
C SER A 137 4.62 17.01 -10.92
N THR A 138 5.89 17.10 -11.34
CA THR A 138 6.72 18.28 -11.08
C THR A 138 6.15 19.51 -11.77
N GLN A 139 5.76 19.39 -13.03
CA GLN A 139 5.16 20.48 -13.81
C GLN A 139 3.86 20.96 -13.16
N ASP A 140 2.97 20.04 -12.81
CA ASP A 140 1.67 20.32 -12.17
C ASP A 140 1.87 21.12 -10.87
N LEU A 141 2.81 20.70 -10.02
CA LEU A 141 3.13 21.41 -8.79
C LEU A 141 3.74 22.79 -9.05
N LEU A 142 4.71 22.90 -9.97
CA LEU A 142 5.33 24.20 -10.29
C LEU A 142 4.33 25.19 -10.90
N LEU A 143 3.38 24.70 -11.69
CA LEU A 143 2.29 25.51 -12.25
C LEU A 143 1.29 25.92 -11.17
N ALA A 144 0.96 25.03 -10.22
CA ALA A 144 0.11 25.34 -9.06
C ALA A 144 0.68 26.49 -8.24
N ILE A 145 1.98 26.41 -7.99
CA ILE A 145 2.78 27.35 -7.24
C ILE A 145 2.94 28.71 -7.96
N LYS A 146 2.87 28.74 -9.29
CA LYS A 146 2.98 29.98 -10.10
C LYS A 146 1.66 30.75 -10.20
N ALA A 147 0.53 30.06 -10.11
CA ALA A 147 -0.76 30.69 -10.34
C ALA A 147 -1.08 31.68 -9.21
N PRO A 148 -1.60 32.89 -9.51
CA PRO A 148 -2.38 33.60 -8.50
C PRO A 148 -3.51 32.67 -8.03
N PRO A 149 -4.05 32.84 -6.80
CA PRO A 149 -5.20 32.05 -6.35
C PRO A 149 -6.22 32.00 -7.48
N ALA A 150 -6.38 30.82 -8.08
CA ALA A 150 -7.23 30.69 -9.24
C ALA A 150 -8.65 30.98 -8.77
N GLU A 151 -9.46 31.63 -9.61
CA GLU A 151 -10.89 31.47 -9.48
C GLU A 151 -11.14 29.96 -9.49
N LEU A 152 -11.78 29.43 -8.44
CA LEU A 152 -12.29 28.07 -8.48
C LEU A 152 -13.03 27.97 -9.82
N LEU A 153 -12.66 27.00 -10.67
CA LEU A 153 -13.63 26.51 -11.65
C LEU A 153 -14.88 26.27 -10.82
N SER A 154 -16.01 26.85 -11.20
CA SER A 154 -17.25 26.80 -10.42
C SER A 154 -17.64 25.34 -10.24
N SER A 155 -17.04 24.68 -9.27
CA SER A 155 -17.26 23.28 -8.98
C SER A 155 -18.54 23.29 -8.20
N GLU A 156 -19.56 22.64 -8.75
CA GLU A 156 -20.83 22.48 -8.05
C GLU A 156 -20.52 21.75 -6.75
N VAL A 157 -20.52 22.49 -5.64
CA VAL A 157 -20.34 21.92 -4.32
C VAL A 157 -21.54 21.00 -4.08
N VAL A 158 -21.26 19.73 -3.84
CA VAL A 158 -22.30 18.75 -3.59
C VAL A 158 -22.75 18.92 -2.14
N SER A 159 -24.03 19.25 -1.95
CA SER A 159 -24.61 19.34 -0.60
C SER A 159 -24.46 18.01 0.15
N GLU A 160 -24.33 18.06 1.47
CA GLU A 160 -24.15 16.86 2.30
C GLU A 160 -25.26 15.81 2.13
N GLU A 161 -26.50 16.24 1.86
CA GLU A 161 -27.63 15.34 1.59
C GLU A 161 -27.46 14.61 0.26
N VAL A 162 -27.15 15.34 -0.82
CA VAL A 162 -26.88 14.76 -2.15
C VAL A 162 -25.66 13.86 -2.11
N PHE A 163 -24.61 14.26 -1.38
CA PHE A 163 -23.40 13.47 -1.19
C PHE A 163 -23.72 12.11 -0.56
N LYS A 164 -24.44 12.09 0.56
CA LYS A 164 -24.82 10.85 1.26
C LYS A 164 -25.71 9.93 0.43
N LEU A 165 -26.67 10.49 -0.30
CA LEU A 165 -27.56 9.71 -1.16
C LEU A 165 -26.79 9.08 -2.33
N THR A 166 -25.98 9.89 -3.03
CA THR A 166 -25.17 9.42 -4.16
C THR A 166 -24.13 8.39 -3.73
N LEU A 167 -23.44 8.63 -2.62
CA LEU A 167 -22.46 7.71 -2.07
C LEU A 167 -23.08 6.35 -1.74
N LYS A 168 -24.27 6.34 -1.12
CA LYS A 168 -24.97 5.10 -0.80
C LYS A 168 -25.33 4.29 -2.04
N ASP A 169 -25.77 4.95 -3.11
CA ASP A 169 -26.11 4.29 -4.38
C ASP A 169 -24.85 3.72 -5.06
N LEU A 170 -23.76 4.49 -5.06
CA LEU A 170 -22.44 4.04 -5.55
C LEU A 170 -21.91 2.85 -4.75
N GLU A 171 -21.97 2.90 -3.42
CA GLU A 171 -21.56 1.80 -2.53
C GLU A 171 -22.35 0.53 -2.82
N GLN A 172 -23.66 0.64 -3.05
CA GLN A 172 -24.51 -0.51 -3.34
C GLN A 172 -24.23 -1.09 -4.74
N SER A 173 -24.02 -0.23 -5.75
CA SER A 173 -23.65 -0.64 -7.10
C SER A 173 -22.28 -1.34 -7.11
N HIS A 174 -21.27 -0.69 -6.56
CA HIS A 174 -19.91 -1.20 -6.55
C HIS A 174 -19.78 -2.48 -5.72
N LYS A 175 -20.48 -2.57 -4.58
CA LYS A 175 -20.59 -3.81 -3.81
C LYS A 175 -21.14 -4.96 -4.64
N SER A 176 -22.15 -4.72 -5.48
CA SER A 176 -22.70 -5.74 -6.36
C SER A 176 -21.66 -6.19 -7.38
N ALA A 177 -21.01 -5.24 -8.06
CA ALA A 177 -19.97 -5.54 -9.05
C ALA A 177 -18.80 -6.35 -8.46
N VAL A 178 -18.29 -5.93 -7.29
CA VAL A 178 -17.22 -6.65 -6.58
C VAL A 178 -17.68 -8.04 -6.13
N SER A 179 -18.93 -8.18 -5.68
CA SER A 179 -19.49 -9.47 -5.30
C SER A 179 -19.60 -10.44 -6.48
N ASP A 180 -19.92 -9.94 -7.68
CA ASP A 180 -19.98 -10.75 -8.90
C ASP A 180 -18.58 -11.28 -9.30
N LEU A 181 -17.53 -10.45 -9.15
CA LEU A 181 -16.14 -10.89 -9.35
C LEU A 181 -15.75 -12.01 -8.36
N ILE A 182 -16.13 -11.86 -7.08
CA ILE A 182 -15.79 -12.82 -6.01
C ILE A 182 -16.54 -14.15 -6.18
N LYS A 183 -17.72 -14.14 -6.82
CA LYS A 183 -18.55 -15.33 -7.01
C LYS A 183 -17.88 -16.36 -7.92
N ASP A 184 -17.21 -15.92 -8.97
CA ASP A 184 -16.41 -16.76 -9.85
C ASP A 184 -15.11 -16.05 -10.30
N PRO A 185 -14.07 -16.03 -9.43
CA PRO A 185 -12.84 -15.30 -9.72
C PRO A 185 -12.10 -15.80 -10.96
N LEU A 186 -12.22 -17.09 -11.29
CA LEU A 186 -11.57 -17.68 -12.46
C LEU A 186 -12.23 -17.23 -13.75
N LEU A 187 -13.56 -17.20 -13.79
CA LEU A 187 -14.29 -16.66 -14.94
C LEU A 187 -13.96 -15.17 -15.12
N ALA A 188 -14.06 -14.39 -14.04
CA ALA A 188 -13.74 -12.96 -14.07
C ALA A 188 -12.31 -12.71 -14.57
N TYR A 189 -11.33 -13.47 -14.08
CA TYR A 189 -9.94 -13.34 -14.52
C TYR A 189 -9.78 -13.64 -16.01
N LYS A 190 -10.36 -14.73 -16.50
CA LYS A 190 -10.29 -15.10 -17.93
C LYS A 190 -10.90 -14.02 -18.83
N GLU A 191 -12.03 -13.43 -18.43
CA GLU A 191 -12.70 -12.38 -19.18
C GLU A 191 -11.89 -11.08 -19.21
N LEU A 192 -11.40 -10.62 -18.06
CA LEU A 192 -10.59 -9.39 -17.96
C LEU A 192 -9.24 -9.54 -18.66
N HIS A 193 -8.60 -10.70 -18.52
CA HIS A 193 -7.33 -11.02 -19.17
C HIS A 193 -7.48 -11.07 -20.70
N ALA A 194 -8.48 -11.79 -21.22
CA ALA A 194 -8.75 -11.83 -22.66
C ALA A 194 -9.06 -10.44 -23.25
N ARG A 195 -9.71 -9.57 -22.45
CA ARG A 195 -9.96 -8.18 -22.83
C ARG A 195 -8.68 -7.37 -22.96
N LEU A 196 -7.72 -7.54 -22.04
CA LEU A 196 -6.41 -6.89 -22.11
C LEU A 196 -5.54 -7.46 -23.23
N GLU A 197 -5.59 -8.77 -23.50
CA GLU A 197 -4.86 -9.37 -24.63
C GLU A 197 -5.34 -8.82 -25.97
N SER A 198 -6.65 -8.62 -26.13
CA SER A 198 -7.25 -8.15 -27.40
C SER A 198 -7.24 -6.64 -27.56
N GLY A 199 -7.52 -5.88 -26.49
CA GLY A 199 -7.61 -4.41 -26.50
C GLY A 199 -6.33 -3.69 -26.07
N GLY A 200 -5.30 -4.43 -25.65
CA GLY A 200 -4.07 -3.87 -25.10
C GLY A 200 -4.26 -3.24 -23.71
N PRO A 201 -3.25 -2.48 -23.22
CA PRO A 201 -3.24 -1.95 -21.86
C PRO A 201 -4.32 -0.88 -21.57
N ASN A 202 -4.99 -0.37 -22.60
CA ASN A 202 -6.08 0.60 -22.49
C ASN A 202 -7.40 0.04 -23.03
N ALA A 203 -7.57 -1.29 -23.00
CA ALA A 203 -8.89 -1.90 -23.22
C ALA A 203 -9.93 -1.27 -22.25
N LEU A 204 -11.20 -1.21 -22.66
CA LEU A 204 -12.24 -0.56 -21.87
C LEU A 204 -12.65 -1.40 -20.66
N PHE A 205 -12.67 -0.78 -19.48
CA PHE A 205 -13.00 -1.40 -18.20
C PHE A 205 -14.15 -0.61 -17.55
N PRO A 206 -15.41 -0.81 -18.02
CA PRO A 206 -16.58 -0.13 -17.45
C PRO A 206 -16.78 -0.44 -15.96
N GLU A 207 -16.21 -1.54 -15.46
CA GLU A 207 -16.21 -1.91 -14.04
C GLU A 207 -15.52 -0.86 -13.14
N LEU A 208 -14.70 0.03 -13.71
CA LEU A 208 -14.04 1.14 -13.00
C LEU A 208 -14.89 2.41 -12.92
N SER A 209 -16.07 2.45 -13.53
CA SER A 209 -16.96 3.62 -13.55
C SER A 209 -17.32 4.11 -12.15
N ASP A 210 -17.79 3.20 -11.29
CA ASP A 210 -18.23 3.55 -9.93
C ASP A 210 -17.07 4.10 -9.09
N MET A 211 -15.84 3.63 -9.32
CA MET A 211 -14.65 4.15 -8.65
C MET A 211 -14.34 5.58 -9.07
N VAL A 212 -14.43 5.88 -10.37
CA VAL A 212 -14.21 7.24 -10.89
C VAL A 212 -15.27 8.19 -10.33
N GLN A 213 -16.54 7.77 -10.31
CA GLN A 213 -17.63 8.56 -9.73
C GLN A 213 -17.49 8.74 -8.21
N PHE A 214 -17.05 7.71 -7.50
CA PHE A 214 -16.76 7.80 -6.06
C PHE A 214 -15.72 8.87 -5.76
N LEU A 215 -14.59 8.85 -6.46
CA LEU A 215 -13.51 9.82 -6.26
C LEU A 215 -13.95 11.24 -6.65
N ASP A 216 -14.65 11.37 -7.78
CA ASP A 216 -15.20 12.65 -8.23
C ASP A 216 -16.18 13.24 -7.20
N LEU A 217 -17.11 12.43 -6.69
CA LEU A 217 -18.05 12.81 -5.63
C LEU A 217 -17.31 13.30 -4.37
N HIS A 218 -16.26 12.58 -3.95
CA HIS A 218 -15.46 12.97 -2.80
C HIS A 218 -14.70 14.29 -3.01
N MET A 219 -14.19 14.55 -4.22
CA MET A 219 -13.51 15.80 -4.58
C MET A 219 -14.42 17.04 -4.54
N HIS A 220 -15.74 16.85 -4.62
CA HIS A 220 -16.74 17.92 -4.62
C HIS A 220 -17.45 18.13 -3.27
N ARG A 221 -16.93 17.51 -2.20
CA ARG A 221 -17.42 17.74 -0.83
C ARG A 221 -17.20 19.19 -0.38
N GLU A 222 -18.11 19.68 0.45
CA GLU A 222 -18.03 21.02 1.08
C GLU A 222 -16.68 21.23 1.80
N ALA A 223 -16.26 20.27 2.62
CA ALA A 223 -15.01 20.35 3.38
C ALA A 223 -13.74 20.40 2.48
N ILE A 224 -13.79 19.85 1.26
CA ILE A 224 -12.69 20.01 0.30
C ILE A 224 -12.77 21.40 -0.32
N SER A 225 -13.95 21.82 -0.75
CA SER A 225 -14.19 23.14 -1.34
C SER A 225 -13.71 24.28 -0.42
N GLU A 226 -13.99 24.18 0.89
CA GLU A 226 -13.47 25.12 1.89
C GLU A 226 -11.93 25.11 1.98
N ALA A 227 -11.30 23.94 1.88
CA ALA A 227 -9.85 23.84 1.89
C ALA A 227 -9.21 24.39 0.61
N LEU A 228 -9.87 24.24 -0.55
CA LEU A 228 -9.42 24.84 -1.81
C LEU A 228 -9.32 26.36 -1.71
N CYS A 229 -10.31 27.01 -1.10
CA CYS A 229 -10.30 28.46 -0.86
C CYS A 229 -9.10 28.95 -0.03
N ASN A 230 -8.53 28.07 0.80
CA ASN A 230 -7.40 28.37 1.68
C ASN A 230 -6.05 27.91 1.13
N SER A 231 -6.02 27.23 -0.03
CA SER A 231 -4.79 26.67 -0.61
C SER A 231 -4.81 26.73 -2.14
N SER A 232 -3.91 27.56 -2.68
CA SER A 232 -3.67 27.66 -4.13
C SER A 232 -3.09 26.38 -4.71
N VAL A 233 -2.20 25.73 -3.94
CA VAL A 233 -1.59 24.45 -4.31
C VAL A 233 -2.66 23.39 -4.43
N LEU A 234 -3.51 23.25 -3.41
CA LEU A 234 -4.57 22.26 -3.38
C LEU A 234 -5.59 22.49 -4.52
N THR A 235 -5.98 23.73 -4.78
CA THR A 235 -6.90 24.10 -5.88
C THR A 235 -6.39 23.62 -7.24
N LYS A 236 -5.10 23.82 -7.54
CA LYS A 236 -4.57 23.38 -8.84
C LYS A 236 -4.48 21.87 -8.93
N LEU A 237 -4.04 21.20 -7.87
CA LEU A 237 -3.94 19.74 -7.84
C LEU A 237 -5.33 19.08 -7.94
N HIS A 238 -6.34 19.68 -7.31
CA HIS A 238 -7.75 19.31 -7.48
C HIS A 238 -8.18 19.39 -8.95
N ASN A 239 -7.94 20.52 -9.61
CA ASN A 239 -8.29 20.70 -11.03
C ASN A 239 -7.60 19.67 -11.94
N VAL A 240 -6.35 19.30 -11.64
CA VAL A 240 -5.63 18.25 -12.38
C VAL A 240 -6.31 16.89 -12.17
N ALA A 241 -6.63 16.54 -10.93
CA ALA A 241 -7.27 15.28 -10.60
C ALA A 241 -8.67 15.14 -11.23
N VAL A 242 -9.52 16.15 -11.07
CA VAL A 242 -10.87 16.20 -11.68
C VAL A 242 -10.80 16.13 -13.21
N SER A 243 -9.87 16.86 -13.82
CA SER A 243 -9.67 16.82 -15.28
C SER A 243 -9.30 15.42 -15.78
N ARG A 244 -8.39 14.73 -15.07
CA ARG A 244 -8.00 13.34 -15.42
C ARG A 244 -9.15 12.35 -15.24
N LEU A 245 -9.96 12.49 -14.18
CA LEU A 245 -11.17 11.67 -13.97
C LEU A 245 -12.22 11.91 -15.06
N SER A 246 -12.43 13.17 -15.44
CA SER A 246 -13.35 13.56 -16.51
C SER A 246 -12.91 12.97 -17.85
N GLN A 247 -11.62 13.10 -18.19
CA GLN A 247 -11.05 12.57 -19.43
C GLN A 247 -11.28 11.05 -19.55
N VAL A 248 -11.00 10.27 -18.50
CA VAL A 248 -11.18 8.81 -18.58
C VAL A 248 -12.65 8.41 -18.64
N THR A 249 -13.55 9.24 -18.12
CA THR A 249 -15.01 9.04 -18.25
C THR A 249 -15.44 9.24 -19.70
N GLU A 250 -15.00 10.32 -20.34
CA GLU A 250 -15.28 10.61 -21.76
C GLU A 250 -14.70 9.54 -22.69
N GLU A 251 -13.53 8.99 -22.36
CA GLU A 251 -12.88 7.91 -23.12
C GLU A 251 -13.49 6.51 -22.88
N GLY A 252 -14.48 6.37 -21.99
CA GLY A 252 -15.15 5.09 -21.71
C GLY A 252 -14.38 4.14 -20.78
N PHE A 253 -13.58 4.71 -19.88
CA PHE A 253 -12.78 4.01 -18.86
C PHE A 253 -11.67 3.09 -19.42
N PRO A 254 -10.73 3.61 -20.22
CA PRO A 254 -9.56 2.85 -20.69
C PRO A 254 -8.67 2.41 -19.53
N TYR A 255 -8.46 1.11 -19.36
CA TYR A 255 -7.91 0.49 -18.16
C TYR A 255 -6.73 1.22 -17.50
N ARG A 256 -5.54 1.21 -18.13
CA ARG A 256 -4.32 1.79 -17.52
C ARG A 256 -4.46 3.29 -17.27
N LYS A 257 -5.08 4.03 -18.19
CA LYS A 257 -5.37 5.47 -18.01
C LYS A 257 -6.31 5.70 -16.82
N THR A 258 -7.36 4.91 -16.67
CA THR A 258 -8.30 5.01 -15.54
C THR A 258 -7.61 4.69 -14.20
N VAL A 259 -6.79 3.64 -14.13
CA VAL A 259 -6.02 3.33 -12.92
C VAL A 259 -5.04 4.46 -12.56
N ASN A 260 -4.42 5.12 -13.56
CA ASN A 260 -3.57 6.28 -13.33
C ASN A 260 -4.35 7.51 -12.84
N ALA A 261 -5.55 7.75 -13.38
CA ALA A 261 -6.42 8.83 -12.92
C ALA A 261 -6.87 8.61 -11.47
N ILE A 262 -7.20 7.36 -11.12
CA ILE A 262 -7.53 6.94 -9.75
C ILE A 262 -6.34 7.18 -8.79
N GLU A 263 -5.13 6.75 -9.14
CA GLU A 263 -3.94 6.99 -8.32
C GLU A 263 -3.67 8.49 -8.11
N ASN A 264 -3.86 9.31 -9.15
CA ASN A 264 -3.70 10.76 -9.04
C ASN A 264 -4.75 11.40 -8.12
N ALA A 265 -6.00 10.94 -8.21
CA ALA A 265 -7.09 11.33 -7.32
C ALA A 265 -6.80 10.97 -5.85
N VAL A 266 -6.30 9.75 -5.61
CA VAL A 266 -5.89 9.30 -4.28
C VAL A 266 -4.73 10.14 -3.73
N ALA A 267 -3.74 10.47 -4.57
CA ALA A 267 -2.63 11.33 -4.17
C ALA A 267 -3.11 12.74 -3.77
N PHE A 268 -4.08 13.31 -4.50
CA PHE A 268 -4.73 14.56 -4.10
C PHE A 268 -5.43 14.46 -2.74
N LEU A 269 -6.24 13.41 -2.53
CA LEU A 269 -6.96 13.20 -1.26
C LEU A 269 -5.99 13.01 -0.08
N ASP A 270 -4.82 12.42 -0.32
CA ASP A 270 -3.75 12.31 0.67
C ASP A 270 -3.12 13.67 1.02
N ILE A 271 -2.86 14.52 0.03
CA ILE A 271 -2.38 15.90 0.26
C ILE A 271 -3.41 16.68 1.07
N TYR A 272 -4.68 16.59 0.68
CA TYR A 272 -5.78 17.20 1.43
C TYR A 272 -5.80 16.69 2.89
N ALA A 273 -5.79 15.37 3.10
CA ALA A 273 -5.79 14.79 4.44
C ALA A 273 -4.62 15.29 5.29
N ARG A 274 -3.41 15.31 4.73
CA ARG A 274 -2.16 15.75 5.38
C ARG A 274 -2.10 17.26 5.65
N SER A 275 -2.86 18.05 4.88
CA SER A 275 -2.93 19.51 5.07
C SER A 275 -3.81 19.93 6.26
N ARG A 276 -4.61 19.00 6.80
CA ARG A 276 -5.52 19.28 7.91
C ARG A 276 -4.79 19.28 9.25
N ALA A 277 -5.18 20.18 10.14
CA ALA A 277 -4.60 20.30 11.48
C ALA A 277 -4.80 19.06 12.36
N ASP A 278 -5.82 18.23 12.09
CA ASP A 278 -6.17 17.03 12.84
C ASP A 278 -5.63 15.72 12.22
N PHE A 279 -4.69 15.82 11.27
CA PHE A 279 -4.11 14.67 10.58
C PHE A 279 -3.40 13.70 11.53
N LYS A 280 -3.66 12.40 11.37
CA LYS A 280 -3.22 11.34 12.30
C LYS A 280 -2.21 10.34 11.72
N ALA A 281 -2.08 10.26 10.40
CA ALA A 281 -1.24 9.24 9.78
C ALA A 281 0.25 9.58 9.94
N PRO A 282 1.13 8.58 10.00
CA PRO A 282 2.57 8.80 10.05
C PRO A 282 3.09 9.41 8.73
N PRO A 283 4.39 9.79 8.69
CA PRO A 283 5.06 10.09 7.43
C PRO A 283 4.86 9.00 6.38
N LEU A 284 5.03 9.35 5.11
CA LEU A 284 4.90 8.41 3.99
C LEU A 284 5.89 7.24 4.15
N TYR A 285 5.39 6.05 4.47
CA TYR A 285 6.19 4.84 4.65
C TYR A 285 6.05 3.92 3.45
N HIS A 286 4.82 3.54 3.10
CA HIS A 286 4.53 2.68 1.96
C HIS A 286 4.82 3.38 0.66
N SER A 287 4.42 4.64 0.54
CA SER A 287 4.70 5.43 -0.66
C SER A 287 6.19 5.51 -0.93
N HIS A 288 6.97 5.83 0.12
CA HIS A 288 8.43 5.93 0.09
C HIS A 288 9.14 4.60 -0.23
N ARG A 289 8.51 3.45 0.09
CA ARG A 289 9.09 2.13 -0.15
C ARG A 289 8.64 1.49 -1.45
N TYR A 290 7.41 1.71 -1.88
CA TYR A 290 6.74 0.81 -2.81
C TYR A 290 6.14 1.49 -4.04
N GLN A 291 6.18 2.83 -4.14
CA GLN A 291 5.57 3.53 -5.27
C GLN A 291 6.07 3.06 -6.63
N TYR A 292 7.36 2.70 -6.75
CA TYR A 292 7.93 2.23 -8.01
C TYR A 292 7.28 0.94 -8.55
N TYR A 293 6.61 0.15 -7.70
CA TYR A 293 5.90 -1.05 -8.11
C TYR A 293 4.63 -0.78 -8.92
N THR A 294 4.04 0.41 -8.81
CA THR A 294 2.88 0.81 -9.62
C THR A 294 3.20 0.68 -11.12
N TYR A 295 4.42 1.08 -11.51
CA TYR A 295 4.86 1.05 -12.90
C TYR A 295 5.13 -0.36 -13.40
N PHE A 296 5.66 -1.23 -12.54
CA PHE A 296 5.83 -2.64 -12.85
C PHE A 296 4.48 -3.32 -13.10
N LEU A 297 3.55 -3.19 -12.15
CA LEU A 297 2.22 -3.82 -12.24
C LEU A 297 1.41 -3.33 -13.45
N LYS A 298 1.55 -2.07 -13.83
CA LYS A 298 0.78 -1.50 -14.95
C LYS A 298 1.35 -1.83 -16.32
N ALA A 299 2.59 -2.34 -16.41
CA ALA A 299 3.27 -2.43 -17.69
C ALA A 299 4.09 -3.70 -17.95
N GLN A 300 4.49 -4.44 -16.93
CA GLN A 300 5.33 -5.64 -17.06
C GLN A 300 4.61 -6.92 -16.63
N THR A 301 3.36 -6.82 -16.17
CA THR A 301 2.58 -7.95 -15.69
C THR A 301 1.32 -8.14 -16.54
N PRO A 302 1.45 -8.56 -17.82
CA PRO A 302 0.30 -8.68 -18.74
C PRO A 302 -0.73 -9.72 -18.31
N ASN A 303 -0.34 -10.66 -17.43
CA ASN A 303 -1.20 -11.68 -16.84
C ASN A 303 -1.70 -11.29 -15.44
N HIS A 304 -1.70 -10.01 -15.10
CA HIS A 304 -2.17 -9.49 -13.83
C HIS A 304 -3.18 -8.39 -14.06
N VAL A 305 -4.26 -8.39 -13.28
CA VAL A 305 -5.28 -7.35 -13.32
C VAL A 305 -5.35 -6.67 -11.95
N LEU A 306 -4.91 -5.42 -11.91
CA LEU A 306 -5.09 -4.52 -10.79
C LEU A 306 -6.49 -3.89 -10.84
N LEU A 307 -7.33 -4.13 -9.84
CA LEU A 307 -8.69 -3.59 -9.75
C LEU A 307 -8.84 -2.72 -8.50
N PRO A 308 -8.88 -1.39 -8.66
CA PRO A 308 -9.24 -0.49 -7.57
C PRO A 308 -10.64 -0.78 -7.03
N ILE A 309 -10.78 -0.86 -5.71
CA ILE A 309 -12.08 -1.04 -5.02
C ILE A 309 -12.21 -0.08 -3.84
N PHE A 310 -13.41 0.44 -3.59
CA PHE A 310 -13.69 1.28 -2.40
C PHE A 310 -14.68 0.58 -1.45
N HIS A 311 -15.20 -0.58 -1.85
CA HIS A 311 -16.01 -1.42 -0.98
C HIS A 311 -15.11 -2.25 -0.07
N ASP A 312 -15.40 -2.22 1.24
CA ASP A 312 -14.71 -3.06 2.22
C ASP A 312 -14.93 -4.55 1.93
N VAL A 313 -13.83 -5.25 1.65
CA VAL A 313 -13.82 -6.70 1.44
C VAL A 313 -13.19 -7.42 2.63
N GLY A 314 -13.93 -8.37 3.20
CA GLY A 314 -13.42 -9.16 4.32
C GLY A 314 -12.40 -10.23 3.88
N ALA A 315 -11.66 -10.78 4.86
CA ALA A 315 -10.66 -11.83 4.63
C ALA A 315 -11.17 -13.03 3.80
N THR A 316 -12.44 -13.42 3.95
CA THR A 316 -13.02 -14.50 3.14
C THR A 316 -13.04 -14.16 1.65
N ALA A 317 -13.49 -12.95 1.30
CA ALA A 317 -13.53 -12.48 -0.09
C ALA A 317 -12.12 -12.35 -0.68
N LEU A 318 -11.19 -11.79 0.10
CA LEU A 318 -9.78 -11.71 -0.30
C LEU A 318 -9.20 -13.10 -0.57
N LEU A 319 -9.47 -14.08 0.30
CA LEU A 319 -9.06 -15.48 0.11
C LEU A 319 -9.69 -16.14 -1.13
N GLN A 320 -10.96 -15.85 -1.44
CA GLN A 320 -11.60 -16.32 -2.68
C GLN A 320 -10.88 -15.82 -3.92
N MET A 321 -10.46 -14.54 -3.91
CA MET A 321 -9.73 -13.92 -5.01
C MET A 321 -8.29 -14.41 -5.14
N ARG A 322 -7.67 -14.96 -4.07
CA ARG A 322 -6.30 -15.50 -4.13
C ARG A 322 -6.12 -16.66 -5.10
N GLY A 323 -7.21 -17.25 -5.60
CA GLY A 323 -7.17 -18.26 -6.64
C GLY A 323 -6.66 -17.76 -7.99
N VAL A 324 -6.64 -16.44 -8.23
CA VAL A 324 -6.37 -15.86 -9.55
C VAL A 324 -5.45 -14.63 -9.50
N PRO A 325 -4.78 -14.27 -10.60
CA PRO A 325 -3.97 -13.04 -10.74
C PRO A 325 -4.78 -11.73 -10.83
N ILE A 326 -5.86 -11.60 -10.05
CA ILE A 326 -6.56 -10.33 -9.83
C ILE A 326 -6.13 -9.82 -8.46
N SER A 327 -5.68 -8.57 -8.40
CA SER A 327 -5.42 -7.90 -7.12
C SER A 327 -6.37 -6.74 -6.93
N PHE A 328 -7.05 -6.76 -5.79
CA PHE A 328 -7.78 -5.60 -5.31
C PHE A 328 -6.80 -4.59 -4.71
N VAL A 329 -7.02 -3.32 -5.05
CA VAL A 329 -6.31 -2.18 -4.45
C VAL A 329 -7.34 -1.28 -3.81
N GLY A 330 -7.27 -1.14 -2.50
CA GLY A 330 -8.17 -0.32 -1.74
C GLY A 330 -8.02 1.16 -2.07
N VAL A 331 -9.14 1.82 -2.32
CA VAL A 331 -9.25 3.26 -2.51
C VAL A 331 -10.08 3.82 -1.38
N GLN A 332 -9.45 4.67 -0.58
CA GLN A 332 -10.07 5.32 0.57
C GLN A 332 -10.00 6.83 0.37
N ALA A 333 -11.10 7.52 0.65
CA ALA A 333 -11.11 8.99 0.62
C ALA A 333 -10.67 9.62 1.96
N GLU A 334 -10.61 8.81 3.02
CA GLU A 334 -10.28 9.23 4.37
C GLU A 334 -9.19 8.33 4.98
N THR A 335 -8.53 8.81 6.03
CA THR A 335 -7.51 8.04 6.77
C THR A 335 -8.18 6.91 7.56
N GLN A 336 -7.71 5.67 7.37
CA GLN A 336 -8.25 4.46 8.01
C GLN A 336 -7.25 3.86 8.99
N TRP A 337 -7.73 3.09 9.98
CA TRP A 337 -6.86 2.26 10.83
C TRP A 337 -6.74 0.86 10.24
N VAL A 338 -5.57 0.50 9.75
CA VAL A 338 -5.29 -0.78 9.07
C VAL A 338 -3.92 -1.30 9.54
N ASP A 339 -3.84 -2.60 9.84
CA ASP A 339 -2.60 -3.30 10.20
C ASP A 339 -1.86 -2.69 11.40
N GLY A 340 -2.61 -2.17 12.36
CA GLY A 340 -2.07 -1.54 13.56
C GLY A 340 -1.62 -0.08 13.39
N PHE A 341 -1.88 0.55 12.23
CA PHE A 341 -1.48 1.93 11.95
C PHE A 341 -2.59 2.75 11.29
N TRP A 342 -2.56 4.07 11.49
CA TRP A 342 -3.35 4.99 10.67
C TRP A 342 -2.70 5.09 9.29
N GLN A 343 -3.45 4.74 8.24
CA GLN A 343 -3.00 4.86 6.85
C GLN A 343 -3.84 5.92 6.15
N SER A 344 -3.17 6.92 5.58
CA SER A 344 -3.80 7.92 4.72
C SER A 344 -4.13 7.32 3.34
N PRO A 345 -4.96 7.99 2.50
CA PRO A 345 -5.38 7.45 1.20
C PRO A 345 -4.23 6.87 0.35
N LEU A 346 -3.12 7.60 0.24
CA LEU A 346 -1.99 7.18 -0.59
C LEU A 346 -1.15 6.07 0.07
N GLU A 347 -1.04 6.08 1.40
CA GLU A 347 -0.35 5.01 2.13
C GLU A 347 -1.08 3.69 1.98
N PHE A 348 -2.42 3.70 2.08
CA PHE A 348 -3.25 2.51 1.88
C PHE A 348 -3.18 2.00 0.44
N TRP A 349 -3.17 2.90 -0.54
CA TRP A 349 -2.97 2.53 -1.94
C TRP A 349 -1.62 1.80 -2.15
N TYR A 350 -0.51 2.39 -1.70
CA TYR A 350 0.80 1.77 -1.92
C TYR A 350 1.08 0.55 -1.04
N HIS A 351 0.40 0.43 0.10
CA HIS A 351 0.31 -0.82 0.85
C HIS A 351 -0.23 -1.94 -0.03
N ASP A 352 -1.39 -1.72 -0.67
CA ASP A 352 -2.02 -2.74 -1.51
C ASP A 352 -1.29 -2.97 -2.84
N ILE A 353 -0.62 -1.95 -3.40
CA ILE A 353 0.31 -2.13 -4.53
C ILE A 353 1.44 -3.10 -4.16
N ASN A 354 1.98 -2.99 -2.95
CA ASN A 354 3.02 -3.91 -2.47
C ASN A 354 2.50 -5.34 -2.34
N HIS A 355 1.31 -5.54 -1.78
CA HIS A 355 0.66 -6.85 -1.77
C HIS A 355 0.46 -7.38 -3.19
N SER A 356 -0.14 -6.57 -4.08
CA SER A 356 -0.41 -6.94 -5.47
C SER A 356 0.85 -7.42 -6.20
N ARG A 357 1.96 -6.71 -6.02
CA ARG A 357 3.27 -7.07 -6.57
C ARG A 357 3.77 -8.41 -6.03
N ARG A 358 3.82 -8.58 -4.70
CA ARG A 358 4.30 -9.84 -4.09
C ARG A 358 3.44 -11.03 -4.52
N MET A 359 2.13 -10.83 -4.58
CA MET A 359 1.16 -11.83 -5.00
C MET A 359 1.42 -12.27 -6.43
N PHE A 360 1.57 -11.35 -7.38
CA PHE A 360 1.86 -11.71 -8.76
C PHE A 360 3.25 -12.37 -8.92
N GLN A 361 4.26 -11.85 -8.21
CA GLN A 361 5.62 -12.36 -8.24
C GLN A 361 5.68 -13.82 -7.79
N PHE A 362 5.21 -14.13 -6.57
CA PHE A 362 5.26 -15.50 -6.04
C PHE A 362 4.35 -16.45 -6.81
N PHE A 363 3.22 -15.96 -7.33
CA PHE A 363 2.36 -16.76 -8.19
C PHE A 363 3.06 -17.15 -9.50
N SER A 364 3.71 -16.20 -10.15
CA SER A 364 4.45 -16.43 -11.41
C SER A 364 5.68 -17.31 -11.20
N GLU A 365 6.44 -17.08 -10.14
CA GLU A 365 7.59 -17.89 -9.75
C GLU A 365 7.18 -19.33 -9.44
N HIS A 366 6.04 -19.51 -8.75
CA HIS A 366 5.51 -20.84 -8.50
C HIS A 366 5.09 -21.55 -9.79
N ALA A 367 4.36 -20.87 -10.69
CA ALA A 367 3.96 -21.42 -11.99
C ALA A 367 5.19 -21.92 -12.78
N LYS A 368 6.23 -21.09 -12.82
CA LYS A 368 7.53 -21.42 -13.44
C LYS A 368 8.19 -22.63 -12.77
N SER A 369 8.20 -22.69 -11.45
CA SER A 369 8.84 -23.77 -10.68
C SER A 369 8.21 -25.15 -10.91
N VAL A 370 6.89 -25.19 -11.16
CA VAL A 370 6.15 -26.44 -11.41
C VAL A 370 5.91 -26.70 -12.91
N GLY A 371 6.42 -25.82 -13.78
CA GLY A 371 6.38 -26.01 -15.23
C GLY A 371 5.00 -25.82 -15.87
N VAL A 372 4.16 -24.95 -15.31
CA VAL A 372 2.82 -24.62 -15.84
C VAL A 372 2.71 -23.14 -16.19
N SER A 373 1.73 -22.80 -17.02
CA SER A 373 1.38 -21.41 -17.32
C SER A 373 0.68 -20.73 -16.12
N VAL A 374 0.68 -19.40 -16.11
CA VAL A 374 -0.05 -18.61 -15.09
C VAL A 374 -1.54 -18.93 -15.10
N ILE A 375 -2.14 -19.18 -16.28
CA ILE A 375 -3.55 -19.54 -16.41
C ILE A 375 -3.83 -20.93 -15.82
N GLU A 376 -3.00 -21.92 -16.13
CA GLU A 376 -3.13 -23.27 -15.55
C GLU A 376 -2.98 -23.23 -14.02
N LEU A 377 -2.03 -22.46 -13.49
CA LEU A 377 -1.91 -22.28 -12.04
C LEU A 377 -3.16 -21.60 -11.46
N ALA A 378 -3.75 -20.62 -12.14
CA ALA A 378 -5.00 -19.98 -11.70
C ALA A 378 -6.17 -20.97 -11.62
N GLU A 379 -6.26 -21.92 -12.55
CA GLU A 379 -7.26 -23.00 -12.50
C GLU A 379 -7.02 -23.93 -11.31
N MET A 380 -5.78 -24.35 -11.09
CA MET A 380 -5.39 -25.18 -9.95
C MET A 380 -5.67 -24.47 -8.62
N SER A 381 -5.28 -23.21 -8.50
CA SER A 381 -5.46 -22.41 -7.29
C SER A 381 -6.92 -22.11 -7.01
N HIS A 382 -7.70 -21.72 -8.03
CA HIS A 382 -9.14 -21.55 -7.88
C HIS A 382 -9.82 -22.85 -7.43
N HIS A 383 -9.46 -23.99 -8.02
CA HIS A 383 -10.00 -25.29 -7.63
C HIS A 383 -9.68 -25.63 -6.16
N PHE A 384 -8.43 -25.44 -5.76
CA PHE A 384 -7.99 -25.68 -4.38
C PHE A 384 -8.74 -24.78 -3.38
N ILE A 385 -8.84 -23.48 -3.66
CA ILE A 385 -9.59 -22.53 -2.83
C ILE A 385 -11.06 -22.95 -2.72
N LYS A 386 -11.70 -23.21 -3.87
CA LYS A 386 -13.15 -23.48 -3.94
C LYS A 386 -13.53 -24.79 -3.26
N ASN A 387 -12.76 -25.85 -3.51
CA ASN A 387 -13.16 -27.21 -3.15
C ASN A 387 -12.49 -27.73 -1.88
N GLU A 388 -11.39 -27.12 -1.43
CA GLU A 388 -10.65 -27.59 -0.26
C GLU A 388 -10.58 -26.52 0.84
N VAL A 389 -10.22 -25.28 0.52
CA VAL A 389 -10.02 -24.21 1.53
C VAL A 389 -11.35 -23.64 2.04
N LEU A 390 -12.25 -23.19 1.15
CA LEU A 390 -13.54 -22.60 1.57
C LEU A 390 -14.37 -23.57 2.43
N PRO A 391 -14.50 -24.87 2.10
CA PRO A 391 -15.29 -25.80 2.92
C PRO A 391 -14.81 -25.94 4.37
N VAL A 392 -13.51 -25.74 4.63
CA VAL A 392 -12.95 -25.90 5.97
C VAL A 392 -12.97 -24.61 6.81
N MET A 393 -13.25 -23.45 6.21
CA MET A 393 -13.31 -22.15 6.92
C MET A 393 -14.66 -21.43 6.82
N ALA A 394 -15.53 -21.79 5.87
CA ALA A 394 -16.84 -21.17 5.72
C ALA A 394 -17.79 -21.58 6.86
N ILE A 395 -18.28 -20.59 7.60
CA ILE A 395 -19.23 -20.78 8.70
C ILE A 395 -20.62 -21.06 8.14
N LYS A 396 -21.25 -22.12 8.63
CA LYS A 396 -22.64 -22.50 8.35
C LYS A 396 -23.50 -22.24 9.58
N GLN A 397 -24.79 -22.01 9.36
CA GLN A 397 -25.75 -21.85 10.46
C GLN A 397 -25.84 -23.10 11.35
N THR A 398 -25.58 -24.27 10.79
CA THR A 398 -25.59 -25.56 11.48
C THR A 398 -24.32 -25.87 12.25
N ASP A 399 -23.27 -25.05 12.14
CA ASP A 399 -22.02 -25.27 12.87
C ASP A 399 -22.25 -25.04 14.37
N SER A 400 -21.66 -25.91 15.18
CA SER A 400 -21.50 -25.69 16.61
C SER A 400 -20.61 -24.47 16.89
N ASP A 401 -20.66 -23.93 18.10
CA ASP A 401 -19.84 -22.76 18.47
C ASP A 401 -18.34 -23.07 18.44
N GLU A 402 -17.97 -24.31 18.75
CA GLU A 402 -16.58 -24.77 18.64
C GLU A 402 -16.13 -24.86 17.18
N GLU A 403 -16.98 -25.39 16.28
CA GLU A 403 -16.67 -25.40 14.85
C GLU A 403 -16.55 -23.98 14.28
N LYS A 404 -17.38 -23.03 14.73
CA LYS A 404 -17.25 -21.62 14.34
C LYS A 404 -15.91 -21.03 14.76
N LYS A 405 -15.44 -21.31 15.98
CA LYS A 405 -14.12 -20.87 16.48
C LYS A 405 -12.99 -21.43 15.62
N GLN A 406 -13.00 -22.74 15.39
CA GLN A 406 -12.00 -23.43 14.58
C GLN A 406 -11.98 -22.88 13.14
N LYS A 407 -13.15 -22.63 12.54
CA LYS A 407 -13.29 -22.05 11.20
C LYS A 407 -12.78 -20.60 11.11
N ARG A 408 -13.03 -19.78 12.14
CA ARG A 408 -12.47 -18.42 12.23
C ARG A 408 -10.94 -18.45 12.30
N MET A 409 -10.38 -19.30 13.14
CA MET A 409 -8.92 -19.48 13.23
C MET A 409 -8.33 -20.02 11.91
N ALA A 410 -8.98 -21.01 11.30
CA ALA A 410 -8.56 -21.57 10.01
C ALA A 410 -8.52 -20.50 8.91
N LYS A 411 -9.54 -19.63 8.85
CA LYS A 411 -9.56 -18.48 7.95
C LYS A 411 -8.32 -17.60 8.15
N MET A 412 -7.93 -17.32 9.39
CA MET A 412 -6.77 -16.47 9.68
C MET A 412 -5.44 -17.15 9.33
N ILE A 413 -5.31 -18.47 9.51
CA ILE A 413 -4.14 -19.24 9.06
C ILE A 413 -4.00 -19.16 7.53
N PHE A 414 -5.10 -19.36 6.79
CA PHE A 414 -5.07 -19.22 5.33
C PHE A 414 -4.85 -17.78 4.88
N PHE A 415 -5.43 -16.80 5.58
CA PHE A 415 -5.26 -15.38 5.28
C PHE A 415 -3.80 -14.97 5.39
N GLU A 416 -3.12 -15.33 6.49
CA GLU A 416 -1.70 -15.07 6.66
C GLU A 416 -0.89 -15.75 5.54
N MET A 417 -1.18 -17.02 5.25
CA MET A 417 -0.44 -17.81 4.27
C MET A 417 -0.57 -17.28 2.84
N PHE A 418 -1.79 -17.04 2.37
CA PHE A 418 -2.05 -16.74 0.96
C PHE A 418 -2.16 -15.25 0.66
N HIS A 419 -2.57 -14.42 1.62
CA HIS A 419 -2.74 -12.97 1.43
C HIS A 419 -1.55 -12.18 1.96
N GLU A 420 -1.18 -12.36 3.23
CA GLU A 420 -0.14 -11.57 3.90
C GLU A 420 1.28 -11.95 3.42
N ASP A 421 1.57 -13.25 3.39
CA ASP A 421 2.78 -13.83 2.81
C ASP A 421 2.70 -13.94 1.28
N ALA A 422 1.55 -13.57 0.71
CA ALA A 422 1.29 -13.47 -0.73
C ALA A 422 1.53 -14.77 -1.53
N GLN A 423 1.53 -15.94 -0.88
CA GLN A 423 1.84 -17.21 -1.51
C GLN A 423 0.74 -17.66 -2.50
N ALA A 424 1.12 -18.50 -3.47
CA ALA A 424 0.17 -19.12 -4.38
C ALA A 424 -0.76 -20.10 -3.62
N ALA A 425 -2.06 -20.04 -3.90
CA ALA A 425 -3.03 -20.87 -3.21
C ALA A 425 -3.11 -22.29 -3.79
N VAL A 426 -2.11 -23.13 -3.52
CA VAL A 426 -2.13 -24.56 -3.88
C VAL A 426 -1.68 -25.43 -2.72
N LYS A 427 -2.04 -26.72 -2.77
CA LYS A 427 -1.80 -27.67 -1.68
C LYS A 427 -0.33 -27.80 -1.28
N SER A 428 0.59 -27.90 -2.23
CA SER A 428 2.03 -28.02 -1.97
C SER A 428 2.60 -26.78 -1.28
N VAL A 429 2.11 -25.61 -1.64
CA VAL A 429 2.50 -24.34 -1.02
C VAL A 429 1.93 -24.25 0.39
N ALA A 430 0.69 -24.69 0.62
CA ALA A 430 0.12 -24.74 1.96
C ALA A 430 0.92 -25.66 2.90
N GLU A 431 1.33 -26.83 2.41
CA GLU A 431 2.22 -27.74 3.13
C GLU A 431 3.58 -27.08 3.41
N GLY A 432 4.20 -26.46 2.40
CA GLY A 432 5.48 -25.76 2.53
C GLY A 432 5.44 -24.61 3.53
N SER A 433 4.36 -23.83 3.56
CA SER A 433 4.17 -22.73 4.51
C SER A 433 4.06 -23.21 5.95
N LEU A 434 3.38 -24.33 6.20
CA LEU A 434 3.31 -24.95 7.53
C LEU A 434 4.63 -25.61 7.94
N LEU A 435 5.45 -26.05 6.97
CA LEU A 435 6.79 -26.59 7.19
C LEU A 435 7.89 -25.52 7.26
N ARG A 436 7.56 -24.22 7.07
CA ARG A 436 8.53 -23.13 7.14
C ARG A 436 9.11 -23.03 8.55
N ALA A 437 10.37 -23.45 8.68
CA ALA A 437 11.11 -23.38 9.92
C ALA A 437 11.34 -21.92 10.36
N PRO A 438 11.50 -21.67 11.68
CA PRO A 438 11.95 -20.38 12.18
C PRO A 438 13.28 -19.98 11.53
N ASN A 439 13.49 -18.67 11.35
CA ASN A 439 14.64 -18.08 10.67
C ASN A 439 14.81 -18.53 9.21
N THR A 440 13.79 -19.13 8.60
CA THR A 440 13.80 -19.36 7.14
C THR A 440 13.90 -18.01 6.46
N LEU A 441 14.84 -17.88 5.55
CA LEU A 441 15.10 -16.61 4.89
C LEU A 441 13.92 -16.20 3.99
N THR A 442 13.42 -14.98 4.17
CA THR A 442 12.35 -14.36 3.38
C THR A 442 12.88 -13.13 2.65
N PRO A 443 12.36 -12.80 1.45
CA PRO A 443 12.80 -11.62 0.73
C PRO A 443 12.38 -10.34 1.45
N PHE A 444 13.32 -9.40 1.54
CA PHE A 444 13.07 -8.06 2.07
C PHE A 444 13.80 -6.99 1.25
N GLU A 445 13.33 -5.76 1.37
CA GLU A 445 13.86 -4.60 0.66
C GLU A 445 14.28 -3.51 1.64
N HIS A 446 15.54 -3.11 1.53
CA HIS A 446 16.08 -1.96 2.24
C HIS A 446 16.32 -0.80 1.30
N ILE A 447 15.90 0.39 1.72
CA ILE A 447 16.37 1.63 1.10
C ILE A 447 17.65 2.02 1.83
N ILE A 448 18.76 2.07 1.10
CA ILE A 448 20.08 2.41 1.63
C ILE A 448 20.47 3.81 1.19
N ASP A 449 21.20 4.50 2.08
CA ASP A 449 21.79 5.81 1.85
C ASP A 449 20.74 6.90 1.60
N ASP A 450 19.62 6.81 2.33
CA ASP A 450 18.46 7.72 2.38
C ASP A 450 17.89 8.23 1.05
N GLU A 451 18.40 7.86 -0.13
CA GLU A 451 18.05 8.59 -1.36
C GLU A 451 18.21 7.81 -2.69
N THR A 452 19.04 6.76 -2.81
CA THR A 452 19.42 6.31 -4.18
C THR A 452 19.51 4.81 -4.44
N ARG A 453 19.44 3.96 -3.42
CA ARG A 453 19.65 2.52 -3.61
C ARG A 453 18.63 1.66 -2.89
N VAL A 454 17.96 0.80 -3.64
CA VAL A 454 17.18 -0.31 -3.11
C VAL A 454 18.08 -1.55 -3.10
N MET A 455 18.17 -2.19 -1.94
CA MET A 455 18.90 -3.43 -1.76
C MET A 455 17.92 -4.55 -1.44
N TYR A 456 17.83 -5.50 -2.36
CA TYR A 456 17.12 -6.76 -2.16
C TYR A 456 17.98 -7.67 -1.27
N THR A 457 17.40 -8.11 -0.17
CA THR A 457 18.05 -8.99 0.79
C THR A 457 17.16 -10.18 1.14
N MET A 458 17.72 -11.12 1.88
CA MET A 458 17.02 -12.25 2.46
C MET A 458 17.21 -12.18 3.97
N GLU A 459 16.11 -12.09 4.74
CA GLU A 459 16.15 -11.93 6.20
C GLU A 459 15.51 -13.11 6.92
N PRO A 460 15.95 -13.47 8.14
CA PRO A 460 15.28 -14.48 8.94
C PRO A 460 13.81 -14.12 9.17
N GLY A 461 12.88 -14.98 8.71
CA GLY A 461 11.45 -14.85 8.95
C GLY A 461 10.92 -15.88 9.96
N ALA A 462 9.81 -15.55 10.60
CA ALA A 462 9.16 -16.46 11.54
C ALA A 462 8.32 -17.56 10.86
N THR A 463 7.86 -18.51 11.65
CA THR A 463 6.89 -19.52 11.20
C THR A 463 5.54 -18.85 10.92
N ILE A 464 4.75 -19.43 10.01
CA ILE A 464 3.42 -18.89 9.70
C ILE A 464 2.49 -18.88 10.93
N LEU A 465 2.59 -19.92 11.77
CA LEU A 465 1.73 -20.06 12.95
C LEU A 465 2.08 -19.07 14.05
N ALA A 466 3.37 -18.72 14.20
CA ALA A 466 3.80 -17.67 15.12
C ALA A 466 3.27 -16.30 14.67
N TYR A 467 3.34 -15.98 13.37
CA TYR A 467 2.75 -14.74 12.84
C TYR A 467 1.25 -14.66 13.09
N VAL A 468 0.50 -15.72 12.79
CA VAL A 468 -0.96 -15.78 13.04
C VAL A 468 -1.26 -15.50 14.50
N TYR A 469 -0.59 -16.20 15.44
CA TYR A 469 -0.79 -15.97 16.86
C TYR A 469 -0.48 -14.52 17.26
N ARG A 470 0.69 -13.99 16.87
CA ARG A 470 1.15 -12.67 17.30
C ARG A 470 0.29 -11.54 16.73
N LYS A 471 -0.16 -11.64 15.47
CA LYS A 471 -1.08 -10.66 14.88
C LYS A 471 -2.47 -10.72 15.50
N LEU A 472 -2.99 -11.92 15.82
CA LEU A 472 -4.28 -12.08 16.48
C LEU A 472 -4.25 -11.61 17.94
N ALA A 473 -3.20 -11.96 18.67
CA ALA A 473 -3.01 -11.55 20.04
C ALA A 473 -2.73 -10.05 20.12
N GLY A 474 -1.89 -9.50 19.23
CA GLY A 474 -1.42 -8.11 19.21
C GLY A 474 -2.48 -7.04 18.91
N ASN A 475 -2.06 -5.93 18.31
CA ASN A 475 -2.89 -4.79 17.89
C ASN A 475 -3.10 -4.73 16.36
N PHE A 476 -2.61 -5.73 15.63
CA PHE A 476 -2.49 -5.71 14.18
C PHE A 476 -3.87 -5.75 13.50
N TYR A 477 -4.66 -6.80 13.75
CA TYR A 477 -5.98 -6.94 13.14
C TYR A 477 -7.10 -6.18 13.86
N ASP A 478 -6.99 -6.03 15.18
CA ASP A 478 -7.89 -5.25 16.01
C ASP A 478 -7.18 -4.77 17.27
N ARG A 479 -7.79 -3.82 17.97
CA ARG A 479 -7.19 -3.27 19.19
C ARG A 479 -7.52 -4.12 20.41
N PRO A 480 -6.58 -4.29 21.36
CA PRO A 480 -6.82 -5.00 22.62
C PRO A 480 -8.02 -4.52 23.43
N ASP A 481 -8.27 -3.21 23.43
CA ASP A 481 -9.41 -2.58 24.09
C ASP A 481 -10.72 -2.68 23.30
N ASN A 482 -10.69 -3.20 22.06
CA ASN A 482 -11.83 -3.31 21.17
C ASN A 482 -11.72 -4.54 20.25
N ARG A 483 -11.70 -5.73 20.84
CA ARG A 483 -11.60 -7.00 20.12
C ARG A 483 -12.81 -7.24 19.22
N GLN A 484 -12.52 -7.57 17.97
CA GLN A 484 -13.48 -7.89 16.94
C GLN A 484 -13.67 -9.41 16.90
N GLU A 485 -14.66 -9.92 17.64
CA GLU A 485 -14.94 -11.36 17.79
C GLU A 485 -15.22 -12.07 16.45
N TYR A 486 -15.64 -11.34 15.42
CA TYR A 486 -15.87 -11.90 14.08
C TYR A 486 -14.57 -12.25 13.32
N ILE A 487 -13.41 -11.69 13.74
CA ILE A 487 -12.09 -12.06 13.21
C ILE A 487 -11.70 -13.42 13.78
N CYS A 488 -11.49 -13.47 15.09
CA CYS A 488 -11.29 -14.67 15.89
C CYS A 488 -11.76 -14.38 17.32
N ILE A 489 -12.36 -15.37 17.98
CA ILE A 489 -12.86 -15.19 19.36
C ILE A 489 -11.69 -14.96 20.30
N ALA A 490 -11.75 -13.95 21.17
CA ALA A 490 -10.60 -13.52 21.98
C ALA A 490 -9.98 -14.66 22.81
N ASP A 491 -10.79 -15.44 23.51
CA ASP A 491 -10.33 -16.59 24.33
C ASP A 491 -9.80 -17.77 23.49
N PHE A 492 -9.96 -17.72 22.17
CA PHE A 492 -9.46 -18.72 21.23
C PHE A 492 -8.18 -18.25 20.50
N ARG A 493 -7.62 -17.10 20.88
CA ARG A 493 -6.39 -16.53 20.29
C ARG A 493 -5.15 -17.01 21.05
N THR A 494 -4.98 -18.32 21.15
CA THR A 494 -3.83 -18.93 21.85
C THR A 494 -2.93 -19.71 20.89
N GLN A 495 -1.67 -19.92 21.26
CA GLN A 495 -0.74 -20.75 20.49
C GLN A 495 -1.22 -22.21 20.41
N GLU A 496 -1.87 -22.71 21.46
CA GLU A 496 -2.47 -24.04 21.49
C GLU A 496 -3.59 -24.18 20.45
N ASP A 497 -4.50 -23.20 20.40
CA ASP A 497 -5.62 -23.18 19.45
C ASP A 497 -5.13 -23.03 18.01
N VAL A 498 -4.14 -22.17 17.77
CA VAL A 498 -3.49 -22.04 16.44
C VAL A 498 -2.90 -23.38 16.00
N ALA A 499 -2.13 -24.06 16.86
CA ALA A 499 -1.54 -25.35 16.54
C ALA A 499 -2.60 -26.46 16.34
N SER A 500 -3.62 -26.49 17.19
CA SER A 500 -4.73 -27.45 17.13
C SER A 500 -5.52 -27.31 15.83
N VAL A 501 -5.83 -26.08 15.42
CA VAL A 501 -6.52 -25.81 14.16
C VAL A 501 -5.62 -26.13 12.97
N ALA A 502 -4.33 -25.80 13.01
CA ALA A 502 -3.38 -26.20 11.98
C ALA A 502 -3.34 -27.74 11.79
N ASN A 503 -3.35 -28.51 12.88
CA ASN A 503 -3.43 -29.97 12.83
C ASN A 503 -4.73 -30.47 12.18
N THR A 504 -5.85 -29.80 12.48
CA THR A 504 -7.14 -30.09 11.85
C THR A 504 -7.09 -29.81 10.35
N LEU A 505 -6.45 -28.72 9.93
CA LEU A 505 -6.26 -28.38 8.51
C LEU A 505 -5.41 -29.41 7.79
N VAL A 506 -4.28 -29.81 8.38
CA VAL A 506 -3.39 -30.87 7.86
C VAL A 506 -4.20 -32.15 7.60
N ALA A 507 -5.01 -32.58 8.56
CA ALA A 507 -5.81 -33.80 8.42
C ALA A 507 -6.90 -33.65 7.33
N LYS A 508 -7.62 -32.51 7.30
CA LYS A 508 -8.71 -32.28 6.33
C LYS A 508 -8.22 -32.11 4.89
N LEU A 509 -7.06 -31.47 4.72
CA LEU A 509 -6.47 -31.23 3.40
C LEU A 509 -5.53 -32.36 2.97
N GLY A 510 -5.20 -33.31 3.86
CA GLY A 510 -4.23 -34.38 3.60
C GLY A 510 -2.84 -33.84 3.29
N LEU A 511 -2.35 -32.90 4.12
CA LEU A 511 -0.98 -32.35 4.05
C LEU A 511 -0.03 -33.25 4.82
N ASN A 512 1.24 -33.30 4.41
CA ASN A 512 2.26 -34.10 5.08
C ASN A 512 3.05 -33.29 6.12
N VAL A 513 2.36 -32.83 7.18
CA VAL A 513 2.95 -32.07 8.29
C VAL A 513 2.63 -32.77 9.61
N SER A 514 3.66 -33.05 10.42
CA SER A 514 3.41 -33.72 11.71
C SER A 514 2.82 -32.75 12.73
N SER A 515 1.97 -33.25 13.63
CA SER A 515 1.38 -32.41 14.68
C SER A 515 2.42 -31.79 15.62
N LYS A 516 3.53 -32.49 15.84
CA LYS A 516 4.68 -31.98 16.61
C LYS A 516 5.29 -30.73 15.99
N ILE A 517 5.32 -30.63 14.65
CA ILE A 517 5.85 -29.46 13.95
C ILE A 517 4.92 -28.27 14.16
N ASN A 518 3.61 -28.42 13.94
CA ASN A 518 2.65 -27.33 14.12
C ASN A 518 2.66 -26.80 15.56
N THR A 519 2.70 -27.70 16.56
CA THR A 519 2.86 -27.29 17.96
C THR A 519 4.18 -26.58 18.18
N ALA A 520 5.32 -27.11 17.72
CA ALA A 520 6.60 -26.43 17.90
C ALA A 520 6.62 -25.04 17.24
N TYR A 521 6.01 -24.90 16.06
CA TYR A 521 6.06 -23.66 15.27
C TYR A 521 5.12 -22.57 15.78
N ALA A 522 3.94 -22.92 16.30
CA ALA A 522 3.08 -21.94 16.96
C ALA A 522 3.71 -21.32 18.22
N TYR A 523 4.62 -22.05 18.88
CA TYR A 523 5.31 -21.63 20.09
C TYR A 523 6.72 -21.04 19.85
N ASN A 524 7.15 -20.93 18.58
CA ASN A 524 8.49 -20.44 18.25
C ASN A 524 8.44 -19.07 17.60
N ASP A 525 8.89 -18.07 18.34
CA ASP A 525 8.94 -16.66 17.93
C ASP A 525 10.26 -16.26 17.24
N GLU A 526 11.20 -17.19 17.02
CA GLU A 526 12.42 -16.92 16.28
C GLU A 526 12.13 -16.47 14.85
N GLY A 527 12.85 -15.45 14.38
CA GLY A 527 12.61 -14.80 13.09
C GLY A 527 11.48 -13.76 13.08
N LEU A 528 10.77 -13.53 14.21
CA LEU A 528 9.84 -12.40 14.29
C LEU A 528 10.60 -11.06 14.41
N PRO A 529 10.13 -10.00 13.74
CA PRO A 529 10.62 -8.64 14.00
C PRO A 529 10.42 -8.24 15.46
N ASP A 530 11.35 -7.46 16.02
CA ASP A 530 11.33 -7.07 17.43
C ASP A 530 10.05 -6.32 17.83
N ASP A 531 9.49 -5.53 16.93
CA ASP A 531 8.24 -4.77 17.16
C ASP A 531 7.07 -5.69 17.53
N PHE A 532 6.96 -6.87 16.89
CA PHE A 532 5.91 -7.86 17.20
C PHE A 532 6.05 -8.47 18.59
N ARG A 533 7.29 -8.61 19.08
CA ARG A 533 7.56 -9.17 20.41
C ARG A 533 7.24 -8.15 21.50
N MET A 534 7.74 -6.92 21.34
CA MET A 534 7.60 -5.85 22.32
C MET A 534 6.15 -5.41 22.55
N GLU A 535 5.34 -5.37 21.50
CA GLU A 535 3.93 -4.96 21.64
C GLU A 535 3.11 -5.96 22.43
N VAL A 536 3.27 -7.26 22.18
CA VAL A 536 2.52 -8.29 22.89
C VAL A 536 2.92 -8.36 24.36
N GLU A 537 4.21 -8.26 24.67
CA GLU A 537 4.70 -8.26 26.07
C GLU A 537 4.15 -7.07 26.86
N LYS A 538 4.19 -5.85 26.31
CA LYS A 538 3.60 -4.66 26.95
C LYS A 538 2.11 -4.83 27.24
N LEU A 539 1.38 -5.46 26.32
CA LEU A 539 -0.05 -5.67 26.43
C LEU A 539 -0.39 -6.78 27.45
N ILE A 540 0.42 -7.84 27.54
CA ILE A 540 0.33 -8.84 28.60
C ILE A 540 0.56 -8.18 29.97
N ASP A 541 1.60 -7.37 30.10
CA ASP A 541 1.94 -6.68 31.35
C ASP A 541 0.85 -5.68 31.78
N SER A 542 0.09 -5.13 30.83
CA SER A 542 -1.04 -4.24 31.09
C SER A 542 -2.33 -4.95 31.54
N GLY A 543 -2.37 -6.29 31.50
CA GLY A 543 -3.57 -7.08 31.80
C GLY A 543 -4.66 -7.01 30.72
N LEU A 544 -4.35 -6.43 29.55
CA LEU A 544 -5.24 -6.30 28.40
C LEU A 544 -5.21 -7.52 27.46
N MET A 545 -4.46 -8.56 27.84
CA MET A 545 -4.40 -9.84 27.14
C MET A 545 -4.49 -11.03 28.10
N VAL A 546 -4.96 -12.16 27.57
CA VAL A 546 -4.85 -13.46 28.24
C VAL A 546 -3.35 -13.81 28.35
N PRO A 547 -2.83 -14.14 29.56
CA PRO A 547 -1.43 -14.46 29.74
C PRO A 547 -1.00 -15.63 28.85
N LEU A 548 0.20 -15.55 28.26
CA LEU A 548 0.88 -16.72 27.69
C LEU A 548 0.82 -17.85 28.73
N SER A 549 0.16 -18.96 28.42
CA SER A 549 0.14 -20.10 29.31
C SER A 549 1.58 -20.56 29.54
N THR A 550 2.13 -20.27 30.71
CA THR A 550 3.43 -20.77 31.17
C THR A 550 3.33 -22.24 31.59
N SER A 551 2.67 -23.08 30.79
CA SER A 551 2.57 -24.52 31.02
C SER A 551 3.58 -25.31 30.19
N LEU A 552 4.85 -24.92 30.29
CA LEU A 552 5.97 -25.85 30.29
C LEU A 552 6.74 -25.72 31.61
N LYS A 553 6.02 -25.70 32.74
CA LYS A 553 6.62 -26.13 34.00
C LYS A 553 6.82 -27.65 33.94
N SER A 554 8.03 -28.03 33.53
CA SER A 554 8.75 -29.25 33.88
C SER A 554 7.90 -30.38 34.49
N LYS A 555 7.56 -31.38 33.68
CA LYS A 555 7.42 -32.74 34.23
C LYS A 555 8.82 -33.28 34.49
N SER A 556 9.31 -33.06 35.72
CA SER A 556 10.24 -33.97 36.39
C SER A 556 9.52 -35.25 36.78
#